data_AF-A0A644YWX2-F1
#
_entry.id   AF-A0A644YWX2-F1
#
_cell.length_a   1.000
_cell.length_b   1.000
_cell.length_c   1.000
_cell.angle_alpha   90.00
_cell.angle_beta   90.00
_cell.angle_gamma   90.00
#
_symmetry.space_group_name_H-M   'P 1'
#
loop_
_entity.id
_entity.type
_entity.pdbx_description
1 polymer ?
#
loop_
_entity_poly.entity_id
_entity_poly.type
_entity_poly.pdbx_seq_one_letter_code
_entity_poly.pdbx_strand_id
1 'polypeptide(L)'
;MDQTVSNLRGDVASLSQEKELHKETIATQDQLINTAFYIAGSKDELINAKVLSKGGLFRSARISYEAEQSAFVKIDIRKVNEINLNAAKAKILSIHPTGTYTMETDANGMQVLKISSPQSFWEQTKYLVIQVM
;
A
#
# COMPACT_ATOMS: atom_id res chain seq x y z
N MET A 1 -5.86 15.26 61.68
CA MET A 1 -4.92 15.40 60.55
C MET A 1 -5.09 14.13 59.73
N ASP A 2 -6.17 13.98 58.96
CA ASP A 2 -6.55 12.65 58.45
C ASP A 2 -7.18 12.73 57.05
N GLN A 3 -6.59 13.56 56.17
CA GLN A 3 -7.10 13.77 54.80
C GLN A 3 -6.03 13.52 53.74
N THR A 4 -5.19 12.48 53.90
CA THR A 4 -4.07 12.24 52.96
C THR A 4 -3.78 10.76 52.68
N VAL A 5 -4.77 9.87 52.84
CA VAL A 5 -4.55 8.43 52.54
C VAL A 5 -5.52 7.85 51.51
N SER A 6 -6.50 8.63 51.00
CA SER A 6 -7.50 8.09 50.06
C SER A 6 -7.22 8.34 48.57
N ASN A 7 -6.14 9.07 48.22
CA ASN A 7 -5.88 9.51 46.83
C ASN A 7 -4.69 8.81 46.13
N LEU A 8 -4.16 7.72 46.67
CA LEU A 8 -2.99 7.04 46.08
C LEU A 8 -3.32 5.67 45.45
N ARG A 9 -4.59 5.25 45.43
CA ARG A 9 -5.01 3.97 44.84
C ARG A 9 -5.77 4.09 43.51
N GLY A 10 -6.05 5.32 43.04
CA GLY A 10 -6.76 5.56 41.78
C GLY A 10 -5.87 5.61 40.53
N ASP A 11 -4.62 6.08 40.66
CA ASP A 11 -3.77 6.37 39.49
C ASP A 11 -3.03 5.16 38.89
N VAL A 12 -2.89 4.05 39.64
CA VAL A 12 -2.14 2.87 39.14
C VAL A 12 -3.00 1.99 38.22
N ALA A 13 -4.33 2.07 38.32
CA ALA A 13 -5.24 1.30 37.46
C ALA A 13 -5.43 1.94 36.06
N SER A 14 -5.48 3.28 35.97
CA SER A 14 -5.63 3.97 34.67
C SER A 14 -4.38 3.88 33.79
N LEU A 15 -3.18 3.89 34.37
CA LEU A 15 -1.93 3.87 33.59
C LEU A 15 -1.67 2.53 32.87
N SER A 16 -2.21 1.43 33.39
CA SER A 16 -2.04 0.10 32.76
C SER A 16 -3.02 -0.11 31.60
N GLN A 17 -4.21 0.49 31.67
CA GLN A 17 -5.25 0.34 30.64
C GLN A 17 -4.98 1.20 29.39
N GLU A 18 -4.34 2.37 29.55
CA GLU A 18 -3.93 3.22 28.41
C GLU A 18 -2.81 2.61 27.57
N LYS A 19 -1.94 1.76 28.15
CA LYS A 19 -0.86 1.10 27.40
C LYS A 19 -1.35 -0.02 26.47
N GLU A 20 -2.44 -0.69 26.82
CA GLU A 20 -3.01 -1.75 25.98
C GLU A 20 -3.76 -1.17 24.77
N LEU A 21 -4.55 -0.10 24.97
CA LEU A 21 -5.29 0.58 23.90
C LEU A 21 -4.37 1.26 22.86
N HIS A 22 -3.22 1.77 23.28
CA HIS A 22 -2.22 2.30 22.34
C HIS A 22 -1.54 1.21 21.51
N LYS A 23 -1.31 0.01 22.07
CA LYS A 23 -0.65 -1.09 21.33
C LYS A 23 -1.51 -1.59 20.17
N GLU A 24 -2.81 -1.74 20.37
CA GLU A 24 -3.73 -2.16 19.28
C GLU A 24 -3.84 -1.09 18.19
N THR A 25 -3.84 0.18 18.57
CA THR A 25 -3.88 1.29 17.60
C THR A 25 -2.59 1.36 16.77
N ILE A 26 -1.42 1.20 17.41
CA ILE A 26 -0.12 1.20 16.72
C ILE A 26 0.00 0.00 15.78
N ALA A 27 -0.41 -1.20 16.20
CA ALA A 27 -0.37 -2.38 15.35
C ALA A 27 -1.23 -2.21 14.10
N THR A 28 -2.43 -1.64 14.26
CA THR A 28 -3.36 -1.39 13.16
C THR A 28 -2.84 -0.30 12.22
N GLN A 29 -2.24 0.76 12.77
CA GLN A 29 -1.62 1.83 11.98
C GLN A 29 -0.38 1.35 11.22
N ASP A 30 0.48 0.52 11.84
CA ASP A 30 1.64 -0.06 11.17
C ASP A 30 1.23 -0.95 9.98
N GLN A 31 0.18 -1.75 10.15
CA GLN A 31 -0.37 -2.54 9.04
C GLN A 31 -0.87 -1.66 7.90
N LEU A 32 -1.55 -0.54 8.21
CA LEU A 32 -2.04 0.40 7.19
C LEU A 32 -0.88 1.10 6.46
N ILE A 33 0.17 1.50 7.19
CA ILE A 33 1.36 2.16 6.63
C ILE A 33 2.12 1.24 5.66
N ASN A 34 2.19 -0.05 6.01
CA ASN A 34 2.87 -1.08 5.23
C ASN A 34 1.96 -1.79 4.20
N THR A 35 0.68 -1.43 4.14
CA THR A 35 -0.22 -1.94 3.11
C THR A 35 -0.09 -1.09 1.84
N ALA A 36 0.10 -1.75 0.71
CA ALA A 36 -0.05 -1.15 -0.60
C ALA A 36 -1.01 -1.97 -1.47
N PHE A 37 -1.39 -1.36 -2.58
CA PHE A 37 -2.36 -1.88 -3.51
C PHE A 37 -1.77 -1.79 -4.91
N TYR A 38 -1.72 -2.90 -5.63
CA TYR A 38 -1.26 -2.88 -7.02
C TYR A 38 -2.26 -3.55 -7.94
N ILE A 39 -2.25 -3.13 -9.20
CA ILE A 39 -2.99 -3.81 -10.26
C ILE A 39 -2.11 -3.86 -11.50
N ALA A 40 -2.05 -5.04 -12.10
CA ALA A 40 -1.40 -5.27 -13.37
C ALA A 40 -2.44 -5.90 -14.30
N GLY A 41 -2.72 -5.24 -15.42
CA GLY A 41 -3.74 -5.68 -16.34
C GLY A 41 -3.64 -5.00 -17.68
N SER A 42 -4.35 -5.54 -18.66
CA SER A 42 -4.45 -4.93 -19.98
C SER A 42 -5.17 -3.58 -19.86
N LYS A 43 -4.95 -2.67 -20.81
CA LYS A 43 -5.62 -1.34 -20.79
C LYS A 43 -7.14 -1.46 -20.60
N ASP A 44 -7.78 -2.41 -21.29
CA ASP A 44 -9.21 -2.69 -21.18
C ASP A 44 -9.61 -3.19 -19.78
N GLU A 45 -8.83 -4.06 -19.14
CA GLU A 45 -9.09 -4.52 -17.77
C GLU A 45 -8.99 -3.38 -16.77
N LEU A 46 -7.96 -2.53 -16.90
CA LEU A 46 -7.79 -1.36 -16.04
C LEU A 46 -8.93 -0.34 -16.21
N ILE A 47 -9.48 -0.19 -17.43
CA ILE A 47 -10.64 0.66 -17.69
C ILE A 47 -11.92 0.02 -17.13
N ASN A 48 -12.09 -1.30 -17.30
CA ASN A 48 -13.25 -2.04 -16.82
C ASN A 48 -13.34 -2.03 -15.29
N ALA A 49 -12.20 -2.22 -14.62
CA ALA A 49 -12.06 -2.09 -13.17
C ALA A 49 -12.17 -0.63 -12.65
N LYS A 50 -12.46 0.33 -13.54
CA LYS A 50 -12.58 1.77 -13.26
C LYS A 50 -11.32 2.40 -12.62
N VAL A 51 -10.18 1.73 -12.75
CA VAL A 51 -8.89 2.19 -12.23
C VAL A 51 -8.22 3.19 -13.18
N LEU A 52 -8.46 3.03 -14.48
CA LEU A 52 -7.96 3.88 -15.53
C LEU A 52 -9.12 4.57 -16.25
N SER A 53 -9.01 5.88 -16.47
CA SER A 53 -9.94 6.59 -17.36
C SER A 53 -9.58 6.33 -18.83
N LYS A 54 -10.57 6.37 -19.74
CA LYS A 54 -10.38 6.17 -21.20
C LYS A 54 -9.28 7.05 -21.84
N GLY A 55 -8.91 8.17 -21.19
CA GLY A 55 -7.82 9.07 -21.61
C GLY A 55 -6.41 8.73 -21.12
N GLY A 56 -6.20 7.62 -20.40
CA GLY A 56 -4.86 7.20 -19.92
C GLY A 56 -4.29 8.02 -18.76
N LEU A 57 -5.03 9.02 -18.28
CA LEU A 57 -4.68 9.78 -17.09
C LEU A 57 -5.21 9.05 -15.85
N PHE A 58 -4.33 8.80 -14.87
CA PHE A 58 -4.77 8.49 -13.51
C PHE A 58 -5.67 9.60 -13.04
N ARG A 59 -6.83 9.23 -12.47
CA ARG A 59 -7.48 10.12 -11.51
C ARG A 59 -6.66 10.09 -10.22
N SER A 60 -5.43 10.60 -10.28
CA SER A 60 -4.41 10.55 -9.23
C SER A 60 -4.77 11.33 -7.98
N ALA A 61 -5.93 12.00 -7.91
CA ALA A 61 -6.38 12.69 -6.71
C ALA A 61 -7.34 11.86 -5.84
N ARG A 62 -8.06 10.91 -6.44
CA ARG A 62 -8.96 9.99 -5.76
C ARG A 62 -9.05 8.79 -6.68
N ILE A 63 -8.49 7.66 -6.27
CA ILE A 63 -9.11 6.38 -6.62
C ILE A 63 -10.57 6.61 -6.30
N SER A 64 -11.37 6.76 -7.36
CA SER A 64 -12.78 7.04 -7.20
C SER A 64 -13.27 6.02 -6.20
N TYR A 65 -14.13 6.41 -5.28
CA TYR A 65 -14.78 5.44 -4.37
C TYR A 65 -15.47 4.30 -5.17
N GLU A 66 -15.66 4.50 -6.49
CA GLU A 66 -16.10 3.54 -7.50
C GLU A 66 -15.04 2.62 -8.12
N ALA A 67 -13.74 2.89 -7.96
CA ALA A 67 -12.72 1.95 -8.40
C ALA A 67 -12.87 0.72 -7.51
N GLU A 68 -13.06 -0.42 -8.15
CA GLU A 68 -13.24 -1.69 -7.46
C GLU A 68 -11.99 -1.93 -6.62
N GLN A 69 -12.09 -1.75 -5.29
CA GLN A 69 -10.99 -2.08 -4.39
C GLN A 69 -10.58 -3.55 -4.57
N SER A 70 -11.54 -4.40 -4.97
CA SER A 70 -11.37 -5.79 -5.39
C SER A 70 -10.48 -5.98 -6.62
N ALA A 71 -10.36 -4.98 -7.50
CA ALA A 71 -9.48 -5.06 -8.65
C ALA A 71 -8.02 -4.80 -8.27
N PHE A 72 -7.77 -4.17 -7.12
CA PHE A 72 -6.43 -4.04 -6.58
C PHE A 72 -6.07 -5.24 -5.73
N VAL A 73 -4.87 -5.76 -5.97
CA VAL A 73 -4.25 -6.76 -5.12
C VAL A 73 -3.60 -6.03 -3.94
N LYS A 74 -4.13 -6.31 -2.74
CA LYS A 74 -3.55 -5.84 -1.48
C LYS A 74 -2.26 -6.61 -1.19
N ILE A 75 -1.16 -5.88 -0.96
CA ILE A 75 0.15 -6.43 -0.62
C ILE A 75 0.75 -5.75 0.60
N ASP A 76 1.61 -6.49 1.32
CA ASP A 76 2.47 -5.92 2.36
C ASP A 76 3.81 -5.55 1.71
N ILE A 77 4.13 -4.25 1.72
CA ILE A 77 5.33 -3.69 1.07
C ILE A 77 6.63 -4.21 1.67
N ARG A 78 6.59 -4.82 2.86
CA ARG A 78 7.77 -5.41 3.51
C ARG A 78 8.07 -6.82 3.02
N LYS A 79 7.04 -7.49 2.48
CA LYS A 79 7.12 -8.87 1.98
C LYS A 79 7.23 -8.92 0.47
N VAL A 80 6.60 -7.98 -0.22
CA VAL A 80 6.52 -7.95 -1.68
C VAL A 80 7.48 -6.89 -2.23
N ASN A 81 8.67 -7.35 -2.62
CA ASN A 81 9.69 -6.53 -3.26
C ASN A 81 9.81 -6.83 -4.76
N GLU A 82 9.17 -7.88 -5.23
CA GLU A 82 9.14 -8.27 -6.64
C GLU A 82 7.71 -8.59 -7.05
N ILE A 83 7.31 -8.11 -8.22
CA ILE A 83 5.97 -8.31 -8.77
C ILE A 83 6.13 -8.84 -10.18
N ASN A 84 5.78 -10.11 -10.36
CA ASN A 84 5.72 -10.74 -11.67
C ASN A 84 4.46 -10.28 -12.40
N LEU A 85 4.64 -9.66 -13.56
CA LEU A 85 3.54 -9.08 -14.34
C LEU A 85 2.99 -10.06 -15.37
N ASN A 86 3.66 -11.21 -15.54
CA ASN A 86 3.30 -12.27 -16.48
C ASN A 86 3.03 -11.75 -17.91
N ALA A 87 3.76 -10.71 -18.33
CA ALA A 87 3.56 -10.04 -19.61
C ALA A 87 4.89 -9.72 -20.28
N ALA A 88 4.97 -9.85 -21.61
CA ALA A 88 6.19 -9.56 -22.35
C ALA A 88 6.57 -8.07 -22.29
N LYS A 89 5.57 -7.18 -22.24
CA LYS A 89 5.76 -5.75 -22.07
C LYS A 89 4.87 -5.23 -20.94
N ALA A 90 5.42 -4.32 -20.17
CA ALA A 90 4.69 -3.67 -19.10
C ALA A 90 5.12 -2.21 -19.00
N LYS A 91 4.14 -1.36 -18.73
CA LYS A 91 4.33 0.07 -18.55
C LYS A 91 3.73 0.45 -17.22
N ILE A 92 4.58 0.93 -16.32
CA ILE A 92 4.11 1.54 -15.08
C ILE A 92 3.48 2.88 -15.46
N LEU A 93 2.26 3.03 -15.01
CA LEU A 93 1.44 4.18 -15.33
C LEU A 93 1.33 5.11 -14.10
N SER A 94 1.48 4.59 -12.88
CA SER A 94 1.57 5.37 -11.65
C SER A 94 2.91 6.12 -11.51
N ILE A 95 2.90 7.22 -10.76
CA ILE A 95 4.08 8.06 -10.51
C ILE A 95 4.80 7.52 -9.28
N HIS A 96 6.02 7.02 -9.46
CA HIS A 96 6.91 6.56 -8.39
C HIS A 96 8.31 7.16 -8.58
N PRO A 97 9.05 7.39 -7.49
CA PRO A 97 10.40 7.92 -7.58
C PRO A 97 11.31 6.99 -8.39
N THR A 98 11.94 7.53 -9.42
CA THR A 98 12.92 6.80 -10.25
C THR A 98 14.08 6.33 -9.39
N GLY A 99 14.60 5.13 -9.67
CA GLY A 99 15.67 4.50 -8.87
C GLY A 99 15.19 3.72 -7.65
N THR A 100 13.91 3.81 -7.26
CA THR A 100 13.34 2.95 -6.20
C THR A 100 12.85 1.60 -6.72
N TYR A 101 12.81 1.42 -8.04
CA TYR A 101 12.40 0.20 -8.72
C TYR A 101 13.14 0.01 -10.05
N THR A 102 13.12 -1.23 -10.55
CA THR A 102 13.69 -1.66 -11.83
C THR A 102 12.73 -2.64 -12.51
N MET A 103 12.65 -2.57 -13.84
CA MET A 103 11.88 -3.51 -14.64
C MET A 103 12.88 -4.47 -15.28
N GLU A 104 12.79 -5.73 -14.90
CA GLU A 104 13.64 -6.80 -15.43
C GLU A 104 12.80 -7.79 -16.23
N THR A 105 13.45 -8.55 -17.10
CA THR A 105 12.80 -9.64 -17.84
C THR A 105 13.24 -10.95 -17.22
N ASP A 106 12.28 -11.75 -16.76
CA ASP A 106 12.53 -13.07 -16.20
C ASP A 106 12.99 -14.07 -17.28
N ALA A 107 13.48 -15.24 -16.87
CA ALA A 107 13.88 -16.34 -17.75
C ALA A 107 12.78 -16.75 -18.75
N ASN A 108 11.51 -16.54 -18.40
CA ASN A 108 10.36 -16.80 -19.26
C ASN A 108 10.05 -15.68 -20.28
N GLY A 109 10.86 -14.61 -20.34
CA GLY A 109 10.59 -13.46 -21.19
C GLY A 109 9.50 -12.53 -20.65
N MET A 110 9.08 -12.70 -19.40
CA MET A 110 8.03 -11.92 -18.75
C MET A 110 8.64 -10.76 -17.95
N GLN A 111 8.00 -9.59 -17.97
CA GLN A 111 8.40 -8.44 -17.18
C GLN A 111 8.15 -8.67 -15.69
N VAL A 112 9.14 -8.31 -14.90
CA VAL A 112 9.14 -8.37 -13.44
C VAL A 112 9.55 -7.01 -12.92
N LEU A 113 8.71 -6.45 -12.07
CA LEU A 113 9.02 -5.23 -11.34
C LEU A 113 9.79 -5.63 -10.07
N LYS A 114 11.05 -5.24 -9.97
CA LYS A 114 11.81 -5.32 -8.71
C LYS A 114 11.87 -3.97 -8.05
N ILE A 115 11.36 -3.91 -6.83
CA ILE A 115 11.33 -2.74 -5.97
C ILE A 115 12.56 -2.81 -5.06
N SER A 116 13.55 -1.96 -5.33
CA SER A 116 14.77 -1.88 -4.52
C SER A 116 14.50 -1.26 -3.16
N SER A 117 13.62 -0.25 -3.11
CA SER A 117 13.29 0.50 -1.90
C SER A 117 11.78 0.62 -1.73
N PRO A 118 11.11 -0.37 -1.09
CA PRO A 118 9.67 -0.39 -0.96
C PRO A 118 9.12 0.84 -0.24
N GLN A 119 9.74 1.26 0.87
CA GLN A 119 9.25 2.43 1.59
C GLN A 119 9.23 3.69 0.74
N SER A 120 10.32 4.01 0.05
CA SER A 120 10.41 5.18 -0.84
C SER A 120 9.53 5.04 -2.09
N PHE A 121 9.43 3.83 -2.65
CA PHE A 121 8.56 3.55 -3.78
C PHE A 121 7.09 3.84 -3.44
N TRP A 122 6.65 3.38 -2.27
CA TRP A 122 5.30 3.54 -1.75
C TRP A 122 5.09 4.82 -0.91
N GLU A 123 6.06 5.73 -0.92
CA GLU A 123 6.01 7.00 -0.17
C GLU A 123 5.11 8.01 -0.89
N GLN A 124 5.27 8.16 -2.21
CA GLN A 124 4.44 9.07 -3.02
C GLN A 124 3.02 8.57 -3.21
N THR A 125 2.83 7.27 -3.39
CA THR A 125 1.51 6.65 -3.57
C THR A 125 1.54 5.20 -3.09
N LYS A 126 0.48 4.79 -2.37
CA LYS A 126 0.24 3.38 -1.99
C LYS A 126 -0.39 2.55 -3.10
N TYR A 127 -0.60 3.15 -4.27
CA TYR A 127 -1.28 2.55 -5.40
C TYR A 127 -0.38 2.48 -6.62
N LEU A 128 -0.18 1.27 -7.11
CA LEU A 128 0.64 0.95 -8.25
C LEU A 128 -0.24 0.43 -9.37
N VAL A 129 -0.15 1.07 -10.54
CA VAL A 129 -0.93 0.65 -11.70
C VAL A 129 0.01 0.39 -12.86
N ILE A 130 -0.10 -0.82 -13.39
CA ILE A 130 0.79 -1.32 -14.43
C ILE A 130 -0.07 -1.80 -15.58
N GLN A 131 0.16 -1.20 -16.74
CA GLN A 131 -0.44 -1.66 -17.98
C GLN A 131 0.46 -2.72 -18.60
N VAL A 132 -0.05 -3.94 -18.70
CA VAL A 132 0.60 -5.00 -19.47
C VAL A 132 0.15 -4.96 -20.93
N MET A 133 1.05 -5.36 -21.83
CA MET A 133 0.89 -5.36 -23.30
C MET A 133 1.51 -6.60 -23.93
#